data_AF-A0A9Q0ALT2-F1
#
_entry.id   AF-A0A9Q0ALT2-F1
#
_cell.length_a   1.000
_cell.length_b   1.000
_cell.length_c   1.000
_cell.angle_alpha   90.00
_cell.angle_beta   90.00
_cell.angle_gamma   90.00
#
_symmetry.space_group_name_H-M   'P 1'
#
loop_
_entity.id
_entity.type
_entity.pdbx_description
1 polymer ?
#
loop_
_entity_poly.entity_id
_entity_poly.type
_entity_poly.pdbx_seq_one_letter_code
_entity_poly.pdbx_strand_id
1 'polypeptide(L)'
;MVSSPLSLPIGGASAAIFFFLVHLKPAPTELQLTGEKLKTIDGPGLVLFAASITMLLLALQWGGVEFAWSSSVIIGLFVGFSVVLVLAVGWIIHRGDSGLIPPRMFTANRNPALLCAAAFFVNGPFQTIIYWLPVWFQGVLQNSPTASGVNFFPTVIADVLAAFIGSALVSQLGWWNPFVILGSITVSIGGSLLTTIYPDVPGDHWIGYQIQGGVGYSLSSNLSHLAMQTSLPQDLVPLGASTLLSVISTSCAIFMAIGQAVFQQRLRSNLDPLISQDSVTTLLTRV
;
A
#
# COMPACT_ATOMS: atom_id res chain seq x y z
N MET A 1 -10.29 -0.34 13.44
CA MET A 1 -10.84 0.95 12.96
C MET A 1 -11.50 1.65 14.13
N VAL A 2 -10.79 2.55 14.80
CA VAL A 2 -11.37 3.46 15.80
C VAL A 2 -11.01 4.85 15.31
N SER A 3 -11.97 5.54 14.69
CA SER A 3 -11.91 6.99 14.52
C SER A 3 -12.06 7.61 15.91
N SER A 4 -10.97 7.65 16.66
CA SER A 4 -10.97 8.26 17.98
C SER A 4 -11.36 9.74 17.84
N PRO A 5 -12.29 10.26 18.68
CA PRO A 5 -12.67 11.68 18.69
C PRO A 5 -11.49 12.64 18.94
N LEU A 6 -10.32 12.10 19.31
CA LEU A 6 -9.05 12.81 19.42
C LEU A 6 -8.49 13.33 18.08
N SER A 7 -8.84 12.70 16.95
CA SER A 7 -8.30 13.03 15.63
C SER A 7 -8.97 14.27 15.00
N LEU A 8 -10.23 14.52 15.38
CA LEU A 8 -11.05 15.63 14.85
C LEU A 8 -10.52 17.03 15.23
N PRO A 9 -10.16 17.30 16.50
CA PRO A 9 -9.59 18.58 16.90
C PRO A 9 -8.28 18.90 16.17
N ILE A 10 -7.41 17.89 16.02
CA ILE A 10 -6.12 18.03 15.34
C ILE A 10 -6.34 18.31 13.85
N GLY A 11 -7.23 17.56 13.19
CA GLY A 11 -7.60 17.80 11.79
C GLY A 11 -8.22 19.18 11.57
N GLY A 12 -9.10 19.62 12.46
CA GLY A 12 -9.70 20.96 12.42
C GLY A 12 -8.67 22.08 12.59
N ALA A 13 -7.73 21.92 13.52
CA ALA A 13 -6.64 22.87 13.71
C ALA A 13 -5.72 22.96 12.48
N SER A 14 -5.32 21.82 11.90
CA SER A 14 -4.54 21.79 10.66
C SER A 14 -5.28 22.45 9.49
N ALA A 15 -6.58 22.20 9.34
CA ALA A 15 -7.39 22.85 8.31
C ALA A 15 -7.48 24.36 8.49
N ALA A 16 -7.65 24.85 9.73
CA ALA A 16 -7.65 26.28 10.03
C ALA A 16 -6.29 26.92 9.72
N ILE A 17 -5.18 26.28 10.11
CA ILE A 17 -3.82 26.75 9.79
C ILE A 17 -3.61 26.83 8.28
N PHE A 18 -4.01 25.81 7.52
CA PHE A 18 -3.94 25.83 6.07
C PHE A 18 -4.77 26.97 5.48
N PHE A 19 -6.01 27.13 5.93
CA PHE A 19 -6.93 28.16 5.42
C PHE A 19 -6.41 29.58 5.66
N PHE A 20 -5.82 29.85 6.83
CA PHE A 20 -5.37 31.20 7.19
C PHE A 20 -3.94 31.53 6.74
N LEU A 21 -3.03 30.54 6.67
CA LEU A 21 -1.62 30.79 6.33
C LEU A 21 -1.28 30.51 4.86
N VAL A 22 -1.96 29.55 4.22
CA VAL A 22 -1.59 29.11 2.87
C VAL A 22 -2.44 29.84 1.83
N HIS A 23 -1.92 30.96 1.33
CA HIS A 23 -2.47 31.65 0.17
C HIS A 23 -1.94 30.98 -1.10
N LEU A 24 -2.67 29.99 -1.61
CA LEU A 24 -2.38 29.40 -2.91
C LEU A 24 -2.62 30.47 -4.00
N LYS A 25 -1.63 30.71 -4.85
CA LYS A 25 -1.88 31.45 -6.10
C LYS A 25 -2.93 30.68 -6.89
N PRO A 26 -4.03 31.30 -7.34
CA PRO A 26 -5.02 30.62 -8.15
C PRO A 26 -4.32 30.01 -9.36
N ALA A 27 -4.41 28.68 -9.48
CA ALA A 27 -3.94 28.03 -10.69
C ALA A 27 -4.80 28.56 -11.86
N PRO A 28 -4.24 28.80 -13.06
CA PRO A 28 -4.99 29.27 -14.22
C PRO A 28 -6.25 28.43 -14.52
N THR A 29 -6.24 27.17 -14.08
CA THR A 29 -7.31 26.19 -14.19
C THR A 29 -8.51 26.45 -13.26
N GLU A 30 -8.42 27.31 -12.24
CA GLU A 30 -9.57 27.66 -11.37
C GLU A 30 -10.59 28.57 -12.06
N LEU A 31 -10.24 29.21 -13.18
CA LEU A 31 -11.11 30.13 -13.92
C LEU A 31 -12.03 29.45 -14.94
N GLN A 32 -11.94 28.12 -15.13
CA GLN A 32 -12.74 27.38 -16.12
C GLN A 32 -13.87 26.57 -15.45
N LEU A 33 -15.09 26.79 -15.93
CA LEU A 33 -16.34 26.20 -15.45
C LEU A 33 -16.26 24.68 -15.27
N THR A 34 -16.86 24.22 -14.18
CA THR A 34 -16.93 22.84 -13.64
C THR A 34 -17.19 21.74 -14.69
N GLY A 35 -17.89 22.05 -15.80
CA GLY A 35 -18.19 21.10 -16.88
C GLY A 35 -17.03 20.77 -17.82
N GLU A 36 -16.11 21.71 -18.10
CA GLU A 36 -14.94 21.45 -18.96
C GLU A 36 -13.83 20.71 -18.20
N LYS A 37 -13.73 20.93 -16.88
CA LYS A 37 -12.89 20.14 -15.97
C LYS A 37 -13.30 18.66 -15.88
N LEU A 38 -14.61 18.38 -15.90
CA LEU A 38 -15.09 17.00 -15.90
C LEU A 38 -14.76 16.25 -17.21
N LYS A 39 -14.68 16.96 -18.34
CA LYS A 39 -14.27 16.38 -19.63
C LYS A 39 -12.77 16.14 -19.75
N THR A 40 -11.95 16.78 -18.93
CA THR A 40 -10.48 16.58 -18.89
C THR A 40 -10.07 15.40 -18.02
N ILE A 41 -10.98 14.85 -17.20
CA ILE A 41 -10.75 13.62 -16.44
C ILE A 41 -10.79 12.42 -17.38
N ASP A 42 -9.75 11.58 -17.32
CA ASP A 42 -9.71 10.29 -18.02
C ASP A 42 -10.60 9.24 -17.35
N GLY A 43 -11.92 9.44 -17.46
CA GLY A 43 -12.93 8.54 -16.91
C GLY A 43 -12.80 7.09 -17.43
N PRO A 44 -12.70 6.85 -18.74
CA PRO A 44 -12.56 5.50 -19.27
C PRO A 44 -11.30 4.79 -18.79
N GLY A 45 -10.15 5.49 -18.74
CA GLY A 45 -8.91 4.92 -18.21
C GLY A 45 -9.03 4.53 -16.74
N LEU A 46 -9.66 5.38 -15.93
CA LEU A 46 -9.95 5.10 -14.53
C LEU A 46 -10.87 3.88 -14.36
N VAL A 47 -11.96 3.79 -15.13
CA VAL A 47 -12.90 2.66 -15.06
C VAL A 47 -12.21 1.35 -15.47
N LEU A 48 -11.44 1.36 -16.57
CA LEU A 48 -10.70 0.17 -17.02
C LEU A 48 -9.68 -0.28 -15.96
N PHE A 49 -8.91 0.66 -15.40
CA PHE A 49 -7.95 0.35 -14.35
C PHE A 49 -8.64 -0.21 -13.09
N ALA A 50 -9.66 0.47 -12.58
CA ALA A 50 -10.40 0.04 -11.40
C ALA A 50 -11.07 -1.33 -11.61
N ALA A 51 -11.69 -1.56 -12.78
CA ALA A 51 -12.31 -2.84 -13.12
C ALA A 51 -11.27 -3.96 -13.17
N SER A 52 -10.09 -3.72 -13.76
CA SER A 52 -9.01 -4.72 -13.80
C SER A 52 -8.57 -5.12 -12.39
N ILE A 53 -8.25 -4.16 -11.53
CA ILE A 53 -7.82 -4.43 -10.15
C ILE A 53 -8.94 -5.10 -9.35
N THR A 54 -10.20 -4.73 -9.57
CA THR A 54 -11.36 -5.36 -8.91
C THR A 54 -11.47 -6.85 -9.27
N MET A 55 -11.30 -7.20 -10.55
CA MET A 55 -11.31 -8.61 -10.98
C MET A 55 -10.16 -9.41 -10.36
N LEU A 56 -8.95 -8.82 -10.29
CA LEU A 56 -7.81 -9.45 -9.64
C LEU A 56 -8.06 -9.69 -8.15
N LEU A 57 -8.56 -8.67 -7.44
CA LEU A 57 -8.85 -8.78 -6.00
C LEU A 57 -9.97 -9.78 -5.72
N LEU A 58 -11.03 -9.82 -6.53
CA LEU A 58 -12.09 -10.83 -6.41
C LEU A 58 -11.56 -12.24 -6.63
N ALA A 59 -10.69 -12.44 -7.63
CA ALA A 59 -10.08 -13.75 -7.88
C ALA A 59 -9.26 -14.22 -6.68
N LEU A 60 -8.47 -13.32 -6.07
CA LEU A 60 -7.65 -13.62 -4.89
C LEU A 60 -8.50 -13.83 -3.62
N GLN A 61 -9.57 -13.07 -3.45
CA GLN A 61 -10.43 -13.13 -2.27
C GLN A 61 -11.30 -14.40 -2.25
N TRP A 62 -11.86 -14.77 -3.41
CA TRP A 62 -12.74 -15.94 -3.51
C TRP A 62 -12.00 -17.24 -3.83
N GLY A 63 -10.81 -17.14 -4.43
CA GLY A 63 -9.97 -18.26 -4.80
C GLY A 63 -9.55 -19.09 -3.59
N GLY A 64 -9.86 -20.38 -3.62
CA GLY A 64 -9.55 -21.32 -2.54
C GLY A 64 -10.43 -21.19 -1.30
N VAL A 65 -11.32 -20.18 -1.25
CA VAL A 65 -12.23 -19.92 -0.13
C VAL A 65 -13.66 -20.31 -0.50
N GLU A 66 -14.25 -19.59 -1.46
CA GLU A 66 -15.64 -19.77 -1.94
C GLU A 66 -15.68 -20.63 -3.21
N PHE A 67 -14.69 -20.44 -4.10
CA PHE A 67 -14.54 -21.24 -5.31
C PHE A 67 -13.15 -21.90 -5.33
N ALA A 68 -13.07 -23.12 -5.86
CA ALA A 68 -11.77 -23.76 -6.12
C ALA A 68 -10.96 -22.91 -7.11
N TRP A 69 -9.62 -22.91 -6.98
CA TRP A 69 -8.73 -22.20 -7.90
C TRP A 69 -8.89 -22.63 -9.36
N SER A 70 -9.32 -23.87 -9.59
CA SER A 70 -9.62 -24.43 -10.92
C SER A 70 -11.03 -24.12 -11.43
N SER A 71 -11.85 -23.38 -10.68
CA SER A 71 -13.21 -23.00 -11.09
C SER A 71 -13.18 -22.07 -12.29
N SER A 72 -14.16 -22.23 -13.19
CA SER A 72 -14.35 -21.35 -14.35
C SER A 72 -14.53 -19.89 -13.94
N VAL A 73 -15.09 -19.62 -12.75
CA VAL A 73 -15.25 -18.27 -12.19
C VAL A 73 -13.89 -17.63 -11.92
N ILE A 74 -12.99 -18.32 -11.21
CA ILE A 74 -11.67 -17.79 -10.82
C ILE A 74 -10.77 -17.63 -12.05
N ILE A 75 -10.74 -18.64 -12.93
CA ILE A 75 -9.99 -18.56 -14.19
C ILE A 75 -10.55 -17.42 -15.05
N GLY A 76 -11.88 -17.28 -15.14
CA GLY A 76 -12.55 -16.19 -15.84
C GLY A 76 -12.17 -14.81 -15.31
N LEU A 77 -12.06 -14.65 -13.98
CA LEU A 77 -11.61 -13.40 -13.36
C LEU A 77 -10.14 -13.09 -13.66
N PHE A 78 -9.24 -14.08 -13.67
CA PHE A 78 -7.83 -13.87 -14.04
C PHE A 78 -7.66 -13.52 -15.52
N VAL A 79 -8.40 -14.18 -16.41
CA VAL A 79 -8.41 -13.87 -17.84
C VAL A 79 -9.02 -12.49 -18.06
N GLY A 80 -10.15 -12.19 -17.42
CA GLY A 80 -10.80 -10.88 -17.45
C GLY A 80 -9.88 -9.76 -16.99
N PHE A 81 -9.22 -9.93 -15.84
CA PHE A 81 -8.18 -9.02 -15.35
C PHE A 81 -7.10 -8.78 -16.41
N SER A 82 -6.54 -9.85 -16.99
CA SER A 82 -5.46 -9.75 -17.96
C SER A 82 -5.89 -8.98 -19.21
N VAL A 83 -7.07 -9.28 -19.75
CA VAL A 83 -7.62 -8.61 -20.93
C VAL A 83 -7.92 -7.15 -20.64
N VAL A 84 -8.63 -6.84 -19.54
CA VAL A 84 -9.00 -5.47 -19.17
C VAL A 84 -7.77 -4.64 -18.83
N LEU A 85 -6.74 -5.23 -18.22
CA LEU A 85 -5.47 -4.55 -17.96
C LEU A 85 -4.75 -4.20 -19.27
N VAL A 86 -4.69 -5.11 -20.24
CA VAL A 86 -4.12 -4.82 -21.58
C VAL A 86 -4.90 -3.69 -22.26
N LEU A 87 -6.23 -3.69 -22.18
CA LEU A 87 -7.06 -2.61 -22.69
C LEU A 87 -6.81 -1.28 -21.95
N ALA A 88 -6.66 -1.30 -20.63
CA ALA A 88 -6.33 -0.13 -19.83
C ALA A 88 -4.98 0.47 -20.22
N VAL A 89 -3.94 -0.37 -20.36
CA VAL A 89 -2.60 0.06 -20.79
C VAL A 89 -2.65 0.61 -22.22
N GLY A 90 -3.34 -0.08 -23.14
CA GLY A 90 -3.54 0.39 -24.50
C GLY A 90 -4.26 1.74 -24.56
N TRP A 91 -5.28 1.93 -23.72
CA TRP A 91 -6.01 3.20 -23.59
C TRP A 91 -5.12 4.33 -23.08
N ILE A 92 -4.32 4.07 -22.03
CA ILE A 92 -3.37 5.05 -21.47
C ILE A 92 -2.35 5.48 -22.53
N ILE A 93 -1.81 4.54 -23.29
CA ILE A 93 -0.87 4.84 -24.39
C ILE A 93 -1.57 5.65 -25.49
N HIS A 94 -2.79 5.28 -25.86
CA HIS A 94 -3.57 5.98 -26.90
C HIS A 94 -3.93 7.41 -26.51
N ARG A 95 -4.30 7.63 -25.24
CA ARG A 95 -4.63 8.97 -24.71
C ARG A 95 -3.41 9.88 -24.55
N GLY A 96 -2.21 9.32 -24.46
CA GLY A 96 -0.96 10.08 -24.35
C GLY A 96 -0.97 11.01 -23.13
N ASP A 97 -0.57 12.26 -23.32
CA ASP A 97 -0.38 13.23 -22.23
C ASP A 97 -1.69 13.74 -21.60
N SER A 98 -2.85 13.43 -22.18
CA SER A 98 -4.19 13.72 -21.61
C SER A 98 -4.84 12.51 -20.92
N GLY A 99 -4.07 11.44 -20.70
CA GLY A 99 -4.49 10.23 -19.99
C GLY A 99 -4.27 10.29 -18.49
N LEU A 100 -4.85 9.32 -17.77
CA LEU A 100 -4.74 9.18 -16.31
C LEU A 100 -3.28 9.15 -15.82
N ILE A 101 -2.39 8.53 -16.59
CA ILE A 101 -0.95 8.46 -16.32
C ILE A 101 -0.20 8.81 -17.62
N PRO A 102 0.25 10.06 -17.79
CA PRO A 102 0.95 10.48 -19.00
C PRO A 102 2.23 9.69 -19.25
N PRO A 103 2.37 9.04 -20.42
CA PRO A 103 3.59 8.33 -20.79
C PRO A 103 4.84 9.24 -20.78
N ARG A 104 4.67 10.56 -20.99
CA ARG A 104 5.74 11.55 -20.88
C ARG A 104 6.44 11.55 -19.52
N MET A 105 5.74 11.18 -18.46
CA MET A 105 6.32 11.07 -17.11
C MET A 105 7.46 10.04 -17.04
N PHE A 106 7.32 8.92 -17.76
CA PHE A 106 8.27 7.82 -17.74
C PHE A 106 9.33 7.89 -18.85
N THR A 107 9.03 8.60 -19.94
CA THR A 107 9.97 8.79 -21.05
C THR A 107 10.94 9.94 -20.79
N ALA A 108 10.52 10.98 -20.08
CA ALA A 108 11.39 12.10 -19.71
C ALA A 108 12.40 11.74 -18.61
N ASN A 109 12.04 10.81 -17.71
CA ASN A 109 12.90 10.37 -16.63
C ASN A 109 12.57 8.91 -16.27
N ARG A 110 13.60 8.10 -15.99
CA ARG A 110 13.41 6.72 -15.49
C ARG A 110 12.98 6.66 -14.02
N ASN A 111 13.24 7.72 -13.24
CA ASN A 111 13.02 7.72 -11.80
C ASN A 111 11.55 7.43 -11.43
N PRO A 112 10.52 8.04 -12.05
CA PRO A 112 9.13 7.73 -11.73
C PRO A 112 8.79 6.24 -11.84
N ALA A 113 9.29 5.56 -12.88
CA ALA A 113 9.06 4.12 -13.06
C ALA A 113 9.73 3.31 -11.94
N LEU A 114 10.99 3.62 -11.62
CA LEU A 114 11.74 2.95 -10.55
C LEU A 114 11.13 3.19 -9.17
N LEU A 115 10.66 4.41 -8.91
CA LEU A 115 10.00 4.79 -7.66
C LEU A 115 8.64 4.09 -7.50
N CYS A 116 7.85 4.01 -8.56
CA CYS A 116 6.61 3.23 -8.55
C CYS A 116 6.89 1.74 -8.28
N ALA A 117 7.91 1.16 -8.93
CA ALA A 117 8.30 -0.22 -8.69
C ALA A 117 8.76 -0.45 -7.24
N ALA A 118 9.64 0.41 -6.72
CA ALA A 118 10.10 0.33 -5.33
C ALA A 118 8.93 0.48 -4.36
N ALA A 119 8.04 1.45 -4.58
CA ALA A 119 6.87 1.67 -3.74
C ALA A 119 5.91 0.48 -3.78
N PHE A 120 5.71 -0.15 -4.95
CA PHE A 120 4.89 -1.35 -5.08
C PHE A 120 5.47 -2.50 -4.23
N PHE A 121 6.76 -2.82 -4.36
CA PHE A 121 7.36 -3.94 -3.65
C PHE A 121 7.68 -3.69 -2.18
N VAL A 122 7.68 -2.44 -1.73
CA VAL A 122 7.87 -2.12 -0.31
C VAL A 122 6.54 -1.97 0.43
N ASN A 123 5.60 -1.19 -0.10
CA ASN A 123 4.39 -0.82 0.65
C ASN A 123 3.42 -1.99 0.81
N GLY A 124 3.15 -2.75 -0.26
CA GLY A 124 2.21 -3.86 -0.20
C GLY A 124 2.63 -4.96 0.77
N PRO A 125 3.83 -5.54 0.62
CA PRO A 125 4.31 -6.58 1.53
C PRO A 125 4.41 -6.09 2.98
N PHE A 126 4.85 -4.85 3.20
CA PHE A 126 4.93 -4.31 4.55
C PHE A 126 3.54 -4.04 5.14
N GLN A 127 2.56 -3.65 4.33
CA GLN A 127 1.16 -3.53 4.75
C GLN A 127 0.60 -4.87 5.26
N THR A 128 0.97 -5.98 4.62
CA THR A 128 0.63 -7.33 5.10
C THR A 128 1.20 -7.57 6.51
N ILE A 129 2.46 -7.18 6.76
CA ILE A 129 3.06 -7.27 8.10
C ILE A 129 2.29 -6.42 9.12
N ILE A 130 2.02 -5.15 8.78
CA ILE A 130 1.28 -4.21 9.65
C ILE A 130 -0.09 -4.79 10.05
N TYR A 131 -0.78 -5.46 9.12
CA TYR A 131 -2.09 -6.03 9.39
C TYR A 131 -2.01 -7.31 10.21
N TRP A 132 -1.14 -8.26 9.84
CA TRP A 132 -1.14 -9.60 10.45
C TRP A 132 -0.36 -9.68 11.77
N LEU A 133 0.59 -8.78 12.02
CA LEU A 133 1.38 -8.81 13.24
C LEU A 133 0.53 -8.58 14.51
N PRO A 134 -0.39 -7.60 14.58
CA PRO A 134 -1.33 -7.49 15.69
C PRO A 134 -2.29 -8.68 15.81
N VAL A 135 -2.68 -9.29 14.68
CA VAL A 135 -3.52 -10.50 14.68
C VAL A 135 -2.74 -11.67 15.29
N TRP A 136 -1.44 -11.78 15.01
CA TRP A 136 -0.56 -12.78 15.62
C TRP A 136 -0.41 -12.57 17.13
N PHE A 137 -0.21 -11.33 17.60
CA PHE A 137 -0.14 -11.04 19.04
C PHE A 137 -1.43 -11.45 19.77
N GLN A 138 -2.59 -11.22 19.17
CA GLN A 138 -3.89 -11.58 19.78
C GLN A 138 -4.18 -13.07 19.68
N GLY A 139 -3.93 -13.69 18.53
CA GLY A 139 -4.28 -15.09 18.28
C GLY A 139 -3.28 -16.10 18.87
N VAL A 140 -1.99 -15.80 18.82
CA VAL A 140 -0.92 -16.74 19.26
C VAL A 140 -0.49 -16.44 20.69
N LEU A 141 -0.18 -15.17 20.99
CA LEU A 141 0.26 -14.78 22.34
C LEU A 141 -0.91 -14.52 23.30
N GLN A 142 -2.16 -14.62 22.83
CA GLN A 142 -3.36 -14.37 23.64
C GLN A 142 -3.36 -12.98 24.31
N ASN A 143 -2.69 -12.00 23.70
CA ASN A 143 -2.66 -10.64 24.19
C ASN A 143 -4.03 -9.99 24.00
N SER A 144 -4.42 -9.13 24.96
CA SER A 144 -5.60 -8.27 24.77
C SER A 144 -5.39 -7.31 23.58
N PRO A 145 -6.46 -6.79 22.95
CA PRO A 145 -6.33 -5.81 21.88
C PRO A 145 -5.48 -4.59 22.27
N THR A 146 -5.59 -4.15 23.52
CA THR A 146 -4.78 -3.05 24.07
C THR A 146 -3.31 -3.42 24.14
N ALA A 147 -2.97 -4.61 24.67
CA ALA A 147 -1.59 -5.07 24.76
C ALA A 147 -0.97 -5.32 23.38
N SER A 148 -1.74 -5.83 22.42
CA SER A 148 -1.32 -5.97 21.02
C SER A 148 -0.99 -4.63 20.38
N GLY A 149 -1.77 -3.59 20.66
CA GLY A 149 -1.46 -2.23 20.21
C GLY A 149 -0.17 -1.71 20.82
N VAL A 150 0.07 -1.96 22.11
CA VAL A 150 1.31 -1.58 22.79
C VAL A 150 2.52 -2.27 22.18
N ASN A 151 2.42 -3.57 21.89
CA ASN A 151 3.49 -4.35 21.27
C ASN A 151 3.80 -3.93 19.83
N PHE A 152 2.88 -3.22 19.17
CA PHE A 152 3.09 -2.66 17.83
C PHE A 152 3.74 -1.27 17.85
N PHE A 153 3.74 -0.56 18.98
CA PHE A 153 4.36 0.77 19.09
C PHE A 153 5.82 0.85 18.63
N PRO A 154 6.70 -0.15 18.89
CA PRO A 154 8.08 -0.10 18.39
C PRO A 154 8.16 0.13 16.88
N THR A 155 7.29 -0.51 16.09
CA THR A 155 7.21 -0.30 14.63
C THR A 155 6.84 1.14 14.30
N VAL A 156 5.83 1.69 14.97
CA VAL A 156 5.33 3.06 14.72
C VAL A 156 6.37 4.11 15.10
N ILE A 157 7.01 3.95 16.25
CA ILE A 157 8.05 4.88 16.72
C ILE A 157 9.24 4.85 15.76
N ALA A 158 9.68 3.66 15.36
CA ALA A 158 10.75 3.49 14.38
C ALA A 158 10.40 4.15 13.03
N ASP A 159 9.18 3.94 12.53
CA ASP A 159 8.68 4.53 11.29
C ASP A 159 8.67 6.07 11.35
N VAL A 160 8.13 6.66 12.40
CA VAL A 160 8.07 8.12 12.59
C VAL A 160 9.47 8.72 12.70
N LEU A 161 10.34 8.15 13.53
CA LEU A 161 11.71 8.66 13.71
C LEU A 161 12.51 8.56 12.41
N ALA A 162 12.40 7.43 11.69
CA ALA A 162 13.05 7.24 10.41
C ALA A 162 12.55 8.22 9.35
N ALA A 163 11.26 8.59 9.37
CA ALA A 163 10.71 9.58 8.44
C ALA A 163 11.37 10.96 8.65
N PHE A 164 11.46 11.42 9.90
CA PHE A 164 12.08 12.69 10.25
C PHE A 164 13.58 12.70 9.93
N ILE A 165 14.31 11.66 10.38
CA ILE A 165 15.76 11.56 10.18
C ILE A 165 16.07 11.44 8.69
N GLY A 166 15.36 10.56 7.96
CA GLY A 166 15.54 10.37 6.52
C GLY A 166 15.30 11.65 5.74
N SER A 167 14.21 12.37 6.03
CA SER A 167 13.88 13.64 5.37
C SER A 167 14.91 14.72 5.68
N ALA A 168 15.38 14.82 6.92
CA ALA A 168 16.41 15.77 7.32
C ALA A 168 17.76 15.48 6.64
N LEU A 169 18.17 14.21 6.58
CA LEU A 169 19.40 13.79 5.91
C LEU A 169 19.36 14.10 4.42
N VAL A 170 18.25 13.79 3.73
CA VAL A 170 18.09 14.12 2.31
C VAL A 170 18.10 15.63 2.08
N SER A 171 17.49 16.41 2.97
CA SER A 171 17.52 17.88 2.89
C SER A 171 18.94 18.45 3.00
N GLN A 172 19.79 17.87 3.86
CA GLN A 172 21.19 18.31 4.03
C GLN A 172 22.12 17.79 2.93
N LEU A 173 21.97 16.53 2.52
CA LEU A 173 22.88 15.85 1.59
C LEU A 173 22.50 16.06 0.12
N GLY A 174 21.24 16.40 -0.16
CA GLY A 174 20.73 16.66 -1.51
C GLY A 174 20.50 15.41 -2.37
N TRP A 175 20.81 14.19 -1.89
CA TRP A 175 20.62 12.95 -2.64
C TRP A 175 19.69 11.97 -1.91
N TRP A 176 18.61 11.54 -2.57
CA TRP A 176 17.61 10.61 -2.00
C TRP A 176 17.84 9.13 -2.39
N ASN A 177 18.48 8.87 -3.53
CA ASN A 177 18.55 7.53 -4.12
C ASN A 177 19.21 6.47 -3.20
N PRO A 178 20.35 6.73 -2.54
CA PRO A 178 20.96 5.74 -1.65
C PRO A 178 20.05 5.35 -0.49
N PHE A 179 19.30 6.31 0.06
CA PHE A 179 18.41 6.07 1.20
C PHE A 179 17.19 5.23 0.82
N VAL A 180 16.63 5.42 -0.38
CA VAL A 180 15.52 4.59 -0.87
C VAL A 180 15.98 3.13 -1.05
N ILE A 181 17.17 2.92 -1.62
CA ILE A 181 17.75 1.59 -1.81
C ILE A 181 18.05 0.93 -0.46
N LEU A 182 18.70 1.65 0.46
CA LEU A 182 18.98 1.16 1.81
C LEU A 182 17.69 0.84 2.57
N GLY A 183 16.67 1.68 2.45
CA GLY A 183 15.35 1.43 3.01
C GLY A 183 14.72 0.16 2.47
N SER A 184 14.74 -0.04 1.14
CA SER A 184 14.24 -1.23 0.45
C SER A 184 14.95 -2.53 0.88
N ILE A 185 16.28 -2.48 1.07
CA ILE A 185 17.05 -3.61 1.59
C ILE A 185 16.68 -3.88 3.05
N THR A 186 16.63 -2.83 3.86
CA THR A 186 16.37 -2.93 5.30
C THR A 186 14.98 -3.49 5.58
N VAL A 187 13.95 -3.03 4.86
CA VAL A 187 12.58 -3.56 5.01
C VAL A 187 12.47 -4.99 4.55
N SER A 188 13.19 -5.38 3.50
CA SER A 188 13.22 -6.77 3.02
C SER A 188 13.86 -7.69 4.06
N ILE A 189 14.97 -7.27 4.68
CA ILE A 189 15.62 -8.01 5.76
C ILE A 189 14.68 -8.08 6.98
N GLY A 190 14.12 -6.94 7.42
CA GLY A 190 13.18 -6.90 8.54
C GLY A 190 11.98 -7.82 8.32
N GLY A 191 11.36 -7.77 7.14
CA GLY A 191 10.27 -8.65 6.76
C GLY A 191 10.67 -10.13 6.75
N SER A 192 11.88 -10.46 6.27
CA SER A 192 12.38 -11.83 6.28
C SER A 192 12.63 -12.35 7.71
N LEU A 193 13.15 -11.52 8.62
CA LEU A 193 13.37 -11.89 10.01
C LEU A 193 12.04 -12.14 10.75
N LEU A 194 10.98 -11.42 10.39
CA LEU A 194 9.65 -11.69 10.95
C LEU A 194 9.10 -13.07 10.56
N THR A 195 9.60 -13.70 9.49
CA THR A 195 9.21 -15.08 9.13
C THR A 195 9.80 -16.14 10.06
N THR A 196 10.82 -15.81 10.85
CA THR A 196 11.44 -16.72 11.81
C THR A 196 10.82 -16.63 13.20
N ILE A 197 9.70 -15.91 13.35
CA ILE A 197 8.99 -15.82 14.63
C ILE A 197 8.22 -17.14 14.87
N TYR A 198 8.49 -17.75 16.01
CA TYR A 198 7.77 -18.91 16.53
C TYR A 198 7.03 -18.53 17.83
N PRO A 199 6.00 -19.29 18.24
CA PRO A 199 5.21 -18.99 19.43
C PRO A 199 6.03 -18.82 20.73
N ASP A 200 7.14 -19.55 20.84
CA ASP A 200 8.00 -19.56 22.03
C ASP A 200 9.13 -18.51 22.00
N VAL A 201 9.17 -17.64 20.98
CA VAL A 201 10.27 -16.67 20.82
C VAL A 201 10.16 -15.55 21.87
N PRO A 202 11.27 -15.19 22.57
CA PRO A 202 11.27 -14.10 23.53
C PRO A 202 10.88 -12.75 22.91
N GLY A 203 10.21 -11.92 23.72
CA GLY A 203 9.78 -10.54 23.42
C GLY A 203 10.78 -9.72 22.58
N ASP A 204 12.03 -9.76 23.00
CA ASP A 204 13.08 -8.86 22.51
C ASP A 204 13.43 -9.07 21.03
N HIS A 205 13.25 -10.29 20.51
CA HIS A 205 13.63 -10.62 19.13
C HIS A 205 12.68 -9.98 18.11
N TRP A 206 11.37 -10.11 18.33
CA TRP A 206 10.38 -9.54 17.40
C TRP A 206 10.29 -8.02 17.51
N ILE A 207 10.65 -7.40 18.65
CA ILE A 207 10.79 -5.94 18.78
C ILE A 207 11.92 -5.41 17.89
N GLY A 208 13.09 -6.06 17.89
CA GLY A 208 14.20 -5.66 17.01
C GLY A 208 13.85 -5.74 15.53
N TYR A 209 13.17 -6.82 15.12
CA TYR A 209 12.75 -7.02 13.73
C TYR A 209 11.71 -5.98 13.29
N GLN A 210 10.79 -5.62 14.19
CA GLN A 210 9.81 -4.54 13.98
C GLN A 210 10.47 -3.18 13.76
N ILE A 211 11.45 -2.83 14.59
CA ILE A 211 12.19 -1.56 14.46
C ILE A 211 12.91 -1.51 13.11
N GLN A 212 13.60 -2.59 12.74
CA GLN A 212 14.29 -2.66 11.45
C GLN A 212 13.31 -2.54 10.28
N GLY A 213 12.19 -3.27 10.32
CA GLY A 213 11.13 -3.19 9.33
C GLY A 213 10.56 -1.77 9.19
N GLY A 214 10.21 -1.13 10.31
CA GLY A 214 9.67 0.23 10.35
C GLY A 214 10.64 1.28 9.81
N VAL A 215 11.93 1.20 10.16
CA VAL A 215 12.98 2.09 9.62
C VAL A 215 13.08 1.92 8.09
N GLY A 216 13.18 0.68 7.62
CA GLY A 216 13.31 0.40 6.19
C GLY A 216 12.09 0.87 5.38
N TYR A 217 10.89 0.58 5.88
CA TYR A 217 9.63 0.99 5.27
C TYR A 217 9.55 2.52 5.17
N SER A 218 9.84 3.22 6.26
CA SER A 218 9.77 4.68 6.32
C SER A 218 10.73 5.34 5.33
N LEU A 219 12.02 4.93 5.37
CA LEU A 219 13.05 5.47 4.49
C LEU A 219 12.69 5.24 3.03
N SER A 220 12.20 4.06 2.67
CA SER A 220 11.83 3.79 1.28
C SER A 220 10.56 4.52 0.87
N SER A 221 9.49 4.47 1.67
CA SER A 221 8.17 4.98 1.29
C SER A 221 8.10 6.52 1.33
N ASN A 222 8.58 7.16 2.41
CA ASN A 222 8.60 8.62 2.51
C ASN A 222 9.53 9.24 1.47
N LEU A 223 10.74 8.70 1.33
CA LEU A 223 11.68 9.27 0.36
C LEU A 223 11.27 8.97 -1.08
N SER A 224 10.50 7.91 -1.36
CA SER A 224 9.92 7.72 -2.69
C SER A 224 8.91 8.81 -3.06
N HIS A 225 8.10 9.29 -2.10
CA HIS A 225 7.21 10.43 -2.33
C HIS A 225 7.99 11.70 -2.63
N LEU A 226 9.01 12.01 -1.81
CA LEU A 226 9.87 13.17 -2.02
C LEU A 226 10.64 13.07 -3.35
N ALA A 227 11.18 11.90 -3.66
CA ALA A 227 11.90 11.63 -4.90
C ALA A 227 11.02 11.78 -6.14
N MET A 228 9.74 11.39 -6.06
CA MET A 228 8.78 11.54 -7.15
C MET A 228 8.52 13.03 -7.42
N GLN A 229 8.29 13.82 -6.38
CA GLN A 229 8.03 15.25 -6.51
C GLN A 229 9.26 16.03 -7.02
N THR A 230 10.46 15.61 -6.64
CA THR A 230 11.71 16.27 -7.04
C THR A 230 12.26 15.82 -8.40
N SER A 231 11.86 14.63 -8.88
CA SER A 231 12.31 14.09 -10.17
C SER A 231 11.46 14.54 -11.36
N LEU A 232 10.34 15.24 -11.10
CA LEU A 232 9.37 15.65 -12.11
C LEU A 232 9.36 17.17 -12.31
N PRO A 233 9.11 17.63 -13.54
CA PRO A 233 8.74 19.03 -13.82
C PRO A 233 7.52 19.45 -12.99
N GLN A 234 7.46 20.74 -12.59
CA GLN A 234 6.43 21.26 -11.67
C GLN A 234 4.99 21.01 -12.11
N ASP A 235 4.74 20.96 -13.42
CA ASP A 235 3.44 20.66 -14.02
C ASP A 235 3.02 19.19 -13.85
N LEU A 236 3.97 18.26 -13.72
CA LEU A 236 3.72 16.83 -13.56
C LEU A 236 3.77 16.36 -12.10
N VAL A 237 4.22 17.19 -11.16
CA VAL A 237 4.36 16.81 -9.73
C VAL A 237 3.05 16.29 -9.12
N PRO A 238 1.88 16.96 -9.26
CA PRO A 238 0.63 16.46 -8.68
C PRO A 238 0.21 15.10 -9.27
N LEU A 239 0.52 14.89 -10.55
CA LEU A 239 0.16 13.69 -11.29
C LEU A 239 1.07 12.51 -10.94
N GLY A 240 2.38 12.75 -10.78
CA GLY A 240 3.32 11.76 -10.28
C GLY A 240 3.01 11.35 -8.84
N ALA A 241 2.67 12.31 -7.97
CA ALA A 241 2.24 12.02 -6.61
C ALA A 241 0.96 11.16 -6.57
N SER A 242 -0.04 11.51 -7.38
CA SER A 242 -1.29 10.74 -7.49
C SER A 242 -1.07 9.34 -8.06
N THR A 243 -0.19 9.21 -9.07
CA THR A 243 0.19 7.92 -9.64
C THR A 243 0.89 7.05 -8.61
N LEU A 244 1.85 7.59 -7.87
CA LEU A 244 2.57 6.86 -6.82
C LEU A 244 1.61 6.37 -5.73
N LEU A 245 0.69 7.23 -5.27
CA LEU A 245 -0.31 6.86 -4.28
C LEU A 245 -1.26 5.77 -4.80
N SER A 246 -1.66 5.83 -6.07
CA SER A 246 -2.45 4.77 -6.71
C SER A 246 -1.70 3.44 -6.71
N VAL A 247 -0.41 3.45 -7.10
CA VAL A 247 0.45 2.25 -7.08
C VAL A 247 0.58 1.67 -5.68
N ILE A 248 0.80 2.51 -4.66
CA ILE A 248 0.87 2.10 -3.25
C ILE A 248 -0.45 1.47 -2.83
N SER A 249 -1.58 2.11 -3.12
CA SER A 249 -2.91 1.63 -2.73
C SER A 249 -3.24 0.29 -3.40
N THR A 250 -2.94 0.16 -4.69
CA THR A 250 -3.10 -1.09 -5.44
C THR A 250 -2.19 -2.19 -4.88
N SER A 251 -0.94 -1.87 -4.56
CA SER A 251 -0.01 -2.83 -3.95
C SER A 251 -0.54 -3.34 -2.61
N CYS A 252 -0.92 -2.44 -1.70
CA CYS A 252 -1.51 -2.79 -0.41
C CYS A 252 -2.72 -3.71 -0.58
N ALA A 253 -3.63 -3.41 -1.50
CA ALA A 253 -4.81 -4.24 -1.73
C ALA A 253 -4.43 -5.66 -2.22
N ILE A 254 -3.51 -5.76 -3.18
CA ILE A 254 -3.09 -7.06 -3.76
C ILE A 254 -2.40 -7.92 -2.69
N PHE A 255 -1.40 -7.39 -1.99
CA PHE A 255 -0.65 -8.16 -1.00
C PHE A 255 -1.48 -8.51 0.24
N MET A 256 -2.46 -7.68 0.58
CA MET A 256 -3.45 -8.02 1.61
C MET A 256 -4.35 -9.18 1.18
N ALA A 257 -4.87 -9.16 -0.05
CA ALA A 257 -5.69 -10.25 -0.58
C ALA A 257 -4.90 -11.56 -0.67
N ILE A 258 -3.63 -11.50 -1.10
CA ILE A 258 -2.72 -12.66 -1.08
C ILE A 258 -2.52 -13.17 0.35
N GLY A 259 -2.22 -12.28 1.30
CA GLY A 259 -2.03 -12.66 2.71
C GLY A 259 -3.26 -13.35 3.31
N GLN A 260 -4.46 -12.83 3.00
CA GLN A 260 -5.73 -13.46 3.39
C GLN A 260 -5.93 -14.84 2.75
N ALA A 261 -5.72 -14.97 1.44
CA ALA A 261 -5.86 -16.24 0.74
C ALA A 261 -4.91 -17.31 1.30
N VAL A 262 -3.64 -16.94 1.55
CA VAL A 262 -2.64 -17.83 2.14
C VAL A 262 -3.02 -18.22 3.56
N PHE A 263 -3.43 -17.26 4.40
CA PHE A 263 -3.86 -17.53 5.77
C PHE A 263 -5.03 -18.51 5.81
N GLN A 264 -6.09 -18.24 5.03
CA GLN A 264 -7.28 -19.09 4.92
C GLN A 264 -6.93 -20.51 4.45
N GLN A 265 -6.11 -20.64 3.41
CA GLN A 265 -5.66 -21.93 2.90
C GLN A 265 -4.87 -22.71 3.96
N ARG A 266 -3.92 -22.06 4.62
CA ARG A 266 -3.11 -22.69 5.67
C ARG A 266 -3.97 -23.10 6.86
N LEU A 267 -4.89 -22.23 7.29
CA LEU A 267 -5.79 -22.52 8.39
C LEU A 267 -6.67 -23.75 8.10
N ARG A 268 -7.28 -23.83 6.91
CA ARG A 268 -8.01 -25.03 6.45
C ARG A 268 -7.13 -26.29 6.51
N SER A 269 -5.98 -26.25 5.85
CA SER A 269 -5.09 -27.43 5.77
C SER A 269 -4.61 -27.95 7.14
N ASN A 270 -4.47 -27.07 8.13
CA ASN A 270 -4.05 -27.45 9.48
C ASN A 270 -5.22 -27.87 10.38
N LEU A 271 -6.45 -27.40 10.11
CA LEU A 271 -7.65 -27.72 10.89
C LEU A 271 -8.41 -28.95 10.37
N ASP A 272 -8.40 -29.20 9.06
CA ASP A 272 -9.03 -30.38 8.43
C ASP A 272 -8.69 -31.72 9.11
N PRO A 273 -7.46 -31.99 9.57
CA PRO A 273 -7.15 -33.23 10.27
C PRO A 273 -7.60 -33.26 11.76
N LEU A 274 -7.99 -32.11 12.34
CA LEU A 274 -8.27 -31.97 13.77
C LEU A 274 -9.76 -31.83 14.11
N ILE A 275 -10.58 -31.35 13.18
CA ILE A 275 -12.01 -31.07 13.40
C ILE A 275 -12.89 -31.44 12.19
N SER A 276 -14.18 -31.72 12.43
CA SER A 276 -15.16 -32.00 11.38
C SER A 276 -15.37 -30.78 10.45
N GLN A 277 -15.58 -31.02 9.15
CA GLN A 277 -15.65 -29.97 8.11
C GLN A 277 -16.69 -28.86 8.37
N ASP A 278 -17.79 -29.15 9.06
CA ASP A 278 -18.82 -28.15 9.41
C ASP A 278 -18.31 -27.09 10.41
N SER A 279 -17.44 -27.50 11.33
CA SER A 279 -16.85 -26.59 12.32
C SER A 279 -15.76 -25.71 11.69
N VAL A 280 -15.01 -26.24 10.72
CA VAL A 280 -14.01 -25.48 9.94
C VAL A 280 -14.71 -24.37 9.15
N THR A 281 -15.79 -24.70 8.45
CA THR A 281 -16.54 -23.73 7.61
C THR A 281 -17.19 -22.62 8.44
N THR A 282 -17.67 -22.94 9.65
CA THR A 282 -18.26 -21.98 10.58
C THR A 282 -17.23 -21.01 11.20
N LEU A 283 -16.00 -21.47 11.43
CA LEU A 283 -14.93 -20.62 11.95
C LEU A 283 -14.39 -19.64 10.88
N LEU A 284 -14.26 -20.10 9.64
CA LEU A 284 -13.72 -19.31 8.53
C LEU A 284 -14.68 -18.23 8.02
N THR A 285 -15.98 -18.38 8.27
CA THR A 285 -17.00 -17.36 7.95
C THR A 285 -17.13 -16.27 9.00
N ARG A 286 -16.49 -16.44 10.17
CA ARG A 286 -16.53 -15.48 11.29
C ARG A 286 -15.22 -14.68 11.47
N VAL A 287 -14.18 -14.98 10.70
CA VAL A 287 -12.88 -14.27 10.67
C VAL A 287 -12.80 -13.42 9.41
#